data_AF-A0A1E7JWK7-F1
#
_entry.id   AF-A0A1E7JWK7-F1
#
_cell.length_a   1.000
_cell.length_b   1.000
_cell.length_c   1.000
_cell.angle_alpha   90.00
_cell.angle_beta   90.00
_cell.angle_gamma   90.00
#
_symmetry.space_group_name_H-M   'P 1'
#
loop_
_entity.id
_entity.type
_entity.pdbx_description
1 polymer ?
#
loop_
_entity_poly.entity_id
_entity_poly.type
_entity_poly.pdbx_seq_one_letter_code
_entity_poly.pdbx_strand_id
1 'polypeptide(L)'
;MDDLLYGESSRSPLARRVQLDKGEVRIGRGRVPVAELNLLAMADAYLRDQWLGGGGAERPLRDLGASRDSVPLTRVSGSSRPVKPRRAAEFARALGELAVRHSGGPETVREQADHALMLDVPLWIARRAASGPAGPVTVAVDRLSARVDVWAEQAWLLQLRAGELPLAPSDPTRSLRITLDRQPVELFLRERYPPHEVVLRMVGQEWILRRRGTYGSRLLREGHEIAEIVKPRKFPSGQVLLPLAEISHHTSEPLDAVAAHMLAVSFGIGDTNGVIRLGADDERRVSSPKRWGKRWPTGAGTCRGDTGLGASLDGWRGGRGGGSGGDASDGGDGGGGGDGGGE
;
A
#
# COMPACT_ATOMS: atom_id res chain seq x y z
N MET A 1 -10.75 16.78 30.26
CA MET A 1 -9.86 17.51 29.32
C MET A 1 -8.44 16.96 29.48
N ASP A 2 -8.30 15.62 29.38
CA ASP A 2 -7.03 14.91 29.66
C ASP A 2 -6.90 13.68 28.73
N ASP A 3 -7.10 13.92 27.44
CA ASP A 3 -7.00 12.91 26.36
C ASP A 3 -5.68 13.03 25.57
N LEU A 4 -4.77 13.91 26.02
CA LEU A 4 -3.47 14.15 25.39
C LEU A 4 -2.46 13.09 25.85
N LEU A 5 -2.05 12.22 24.92
CA LEU A 5 -1.09 11.14 25.16
C LEU A 5 0.36 11.57 24.92
N TYR A 6 0.55 12.55 24.03
CA TYR A 6 1.83 13.22 23.81
C TYR A 6 1.58 14.66 23.37
N GLY A 7 2.36 15.61 23.88
CA GLY A 7 2.27 17.00 23.47
C GLY A 7 3.60 17.73 23.52
N GLU A 8 3.77 18.67 22.59
CA GLU A 8 4.89 19.61 22.57
C GLU A 8 4.45 21.01 22.98
N SER A 9 5.20 21.61 23.91
CA SER A 9 5.06 23.02 24.25
C SER A 9 5.98 23.88 23.39
N SER A 10 5.48 25.00 22.88
CA SER A 10 6.29 25.98 22.15
C SER A 10 5.72 27.37 22.36
N ARG A 11 6.61 28.34 22.62
CA ARG A 11 6.25 29.77 22.68
C ARG A 11 6.09 30.40 21.30
N SER A 12 6.61 29.76 20.24
CA SER A 12 6.44 30.22 18.85
C SER A 12 5.15 29.66 18.23
N PRO A 13 4.26 30.53 17.71
CA PRO A 13 3.03 30.11 17.03
C PRO A 13 3.27 29.46 15.65
N LEU A 14 4.48 29.59 15.10
CA LEU A 14 4.89 29.00 13.82
C LEU A 14 5.51 27.61 13.97
N ALA A 15 5.77 27.16 15.20
CA ALA A 15 6.35 25.85 15.44
C ALA A 15 5.42 24.74 14.95
N ARG A 16 5.92 23.88 14.06
CA ARG A 16 5.25 22.62 13.69
C ARG A 16 5.32 21.64 14.85
N ARG A 17 4.38 21.79 15.78
CA ARG A 17 4.22 20.91 16.95
C ARG A 17 3.61 19.58 16.53
N VAL A 18 4.06 18.52 17.20
CA VAL A 18 3.40 17.21 17.18
C VAL A 18 2.59 17.04 18.47
N GLN A 19 1.34 16.60 18.32
CA GLN A 19 0.48 16.19 19.43
C GLN A 19 -0.20 14.87 19.07
N LEU A 20 -0.36 14.00 20.06
CA LEU A 20 -1.11 12.77 19.98
C LEU A 20 -2.20 12.81 21.05
N ASP A 21 -3.44 12.59 20.63
CA ASP A 21 -4.53 12.23 21.52
C ASP A 21 -5.13 10.88 21.08
N LYS A 22 -6.22 10.45 21.72
CA LYS A 22 -6.87 9.18 21.40
C LYS A 22 -7.48 9.12 19.99
N GLY A 23 -7.80 10.27 19.39
CA GLY A 23 -8.54 10.37 18.12
C GLY A 23 -7.71 10.82 16.93
N GLU A 24 -6.65 11.62 17.12
CA GLU A 24 -5.83 12.15 16.05
C GLU A 24 -4.35 12.38 16.42
N VAL A 25 -3.50 12.37 15.39
CA VAL A 25 -2.16 12.94 15.41
C VAL A 25 -2.20 14.31 14.75
N ARG A 26 -1.83 15.36 15.48
CA ARG A 26 -1.76 16.73 14.96
C ARG A 26 -0.32 17.08 14.64
N ILE A 27 -0.09 17.61 13.44
CA ILE A 27 1.24 17.98 12.93
C ILE A 27 1.16 19.40 12.39
N GLY A 28 1.49 20.39 13.21
CA GLY A 28 1.26 21.81 12.90
C GLY A 28 -0.23 22.08 12.65
N ARG A 29 -0.60 22.38 11.39
CA ARG A 29 -1.99 22.56 10.96
C ARG A 29 -2.64 21.28 10.44
N GLY A 30 -1.86 20.24 10.13
CA GLY A 30 -2.36 18.97 9.63
C GLY A 30 -2.92 18.10 10.74
N ARG A 31 -3.93 17.30 10.42
CA ARG A 31 -4.54 16.31 11.32
C ARG A 31 -4.58 14.97 10.61
N VAL A 32 -4.23 13.90 11.31
CA VAL A 32 -4.33 12.53 10.84
C VAL A 32 -5.13 11.76 11.87
N PRO A 33 -6.40 11.42 11.60
CA PRO A 33 -7.18 10.62 12.52
C PRO A 33 -6.50 9.28 12.80
N VAL A 34 -6.53 8.83 14.05
CA VAL A 34 -5.98 7.54 14.51
C VAL A 34 -6.61 6.38 13.73
N ALA A 35 -7.89 6.49 13.37
CA ALA A 35 -8.60 5.53 12.53
C ALA A 35 -8.05 5.40 11.08
N GLU A 36 -7.24 6.36 10.61
CA GLU A 36 -6.59 6.29 9.30
C GLU A 36 -5.18 5.65 9.36
N LEU A 37 -4.69 5.36 10.56
CA LEU A 37 -3.41 4.70 10.79
C LEU A 37 -3.55 3.18 10.75
N ASN A 38 -2.52 2.49 10.28
CA ASN A 38 -2.46 1.02 10.36
C ASN A 38 -1.98 0.61 11.76
N LEU A 39 -2.88 0.73 12.73
CA LEU A 39 -2.59 0.48 14.14
C LEU A 39 -2.16 -0.96 14.39
N LEU A 40 -2.76 -1.93 13.70
CA LEU A 40 -2.40 -3.34 13.86
C LEU A 40 -0.93 -3.59 13.48
N ALA A 41 -0.47 -3.05 12.34
CA ALA A 41 0.92 -3.18 11.92
C ALA A 41 1.90 -2.41 12.84
N MET A 42 1.51 -1.24 13.34
CA MET A 42 2.31 -0.49 14.31
C MET A 42 2.41 -1.21 15.66
N ALA A 43 1.32 -1.78 16.12
CA ALA A 43 1.24 -2.52 17.37
C ALA A 43 2.13 -3.76 17.34
N ASP A 44 2.08 -4.54 16.24
CA ASP A 44 2.95 -5.71 16.05
C ASP A 44 4.44 -5.31 16.13
N ALA A 45 4.86 -4.31 15.36
CA ALA A 45 6.24 -3.82 15.42
C ALA A 45 6.62 -3.36 16.84
N TYR A 46 5.74 -2.59 17.48
CA TYR A 46 5.97 -2.08 18.84
C TYR A 46 6.16 -3.21 19.87
N LEU A 47 5.34 -4.26 19.82
CA LEU A 47 5.44 -5.40 20.73
C LEU A 47 6.74 -6.20 20.53
N ARG A 48 7.38 -6.09 19.36
CA ARG A 48 8.69 -6.67 19.04
C ARG A 48 9.87 -5.74 19.34
N ASP A 49 9.64 -4.66 20.10
CA ASP A 49 10.62 -3.60 20.39
C ASP A 49 11.15 -2.90 19.11
N GLN A 50 10.31 -2.85 18.07
CA GLN A 50 10.60 -2.21 16.79
C GLN A 50 9.63 -1.06 16.50
N TRP A 51 9.99 -0.21 15.55
CA TRP A 51 9.08 0.75 14.95
C TRP A 51 9.02 0.58 13.43
N LEU A 52 7.79 0.57 12.92
CA LEU A 52 7.50 0.40 11.51
C LEU A 52 7.81 1.68 10.71
N GLY A 53 8.53 1.51 9.61
CA GLY A 53 8.90 2.54 8.64
C GLY A 53 8.34 2.30 7.24
N GLY A 54 8.84 3.08 6.28
CA GLY A 54 8.45 2.95 4.88
C GLY A 54 8.76 1.56 4.29
N GLY A 55 7.81 0.99 3.55
CA GLY A 55 7.98 -0.29 2.86
C GLY A 55 8.20 -1.48 3.79
N GLY A 56 7.69 -1.42 5.03
CA GLY A 56 7.89 -2.47 6.01
C GLY A 56 9.28 -2.53 6.63
N ALA A 57 10.15 -1.55 6.38
CA ALA A 57 11.41 -1.45 7.08
C ALA A 57 11.16 -1.24 8.57
N GLU A 58 11.99 -1.81 9.44
CA GLU A 58 11.86 -1.69 10.88
C GLU A 58 13.16 -1.16 11.49
N ARG A 59 13.01 -0.48 12.63
CA ARG A 59 14.14 0.02 13.43
C ARG A 59 13.86 -0.24 14.91
N PRO A 60 14.85 -0.67 15.70
CA PRO A 60 14.66 -0.85 17.14
C PRO A 60 14.14 0.42 17.82
N LEU A 61 13.19 0.30 18.74
CA LEU A 61 12.66 1.45 19.49
C LEU A 61 13.75 2.16 20.29
N ARG A 62 14.71 1.41 20.83
CA ARG A 62 15.88 1.95 21.54
C ARG A 62 16.76 2.86 20.68
N ASP A 63 16.71 2.73 19.36
CA ASP A 63 17.48 3.57 18.44
C ASP A 63 16.77 4.92 18.17
N LEU A 64 15.50 5.07 18.58
CA LEU A 64 14.81 6.35 18.54
C LEU A 64 15.36 7.23 19.66
N GLY A 65 15.92 8.38 19.29
CA GLY A 65 16.48 9.31 20.26
C GLY A 65 15.46 9.88 21.24
N ALA A 66 15.93 10.26 22.42
CA ALA A 66 15.16 11.10 23.35
C ALA A 66 14.93 12.53 22.79
N SER A 67 15.71 12.91 21.77
CA SER A 67 15.63 14.18 21.06
C SER A 67 14.76 14.08 19.80
N ARG A 68 14.75 15.17 19.02
CA ARG A 68 14.01 15.25 17.78
C ARG A 68 14.54 14.24 16.78
N ASP A 69 13.70 13.30 16.36
CA ASP A 69 14.02 12.31 15.33
C ASP A 69 12.77 12.01 14.49
N SER A 70 12.96 11.37 13.34
CA SER A 70 11.91 10.90 12.46
C SER A 70 11.18 9.71 13.06
N VAL A 71 9.85 9.78 13.16
CA VAL A 71 8.96 8.66 13.49
C VAL A 71 7.97 8.47 12.33
N PRO A 72 8.10 7.42 11.51
CA PRO A 72 7.17 7.13 10.43
C PRO A 72 5.76 6.82 10.93
N LEU A 73 4.76 7.42 10.27
CA LEU A 73 3.34 7.09 10.45
C LEU A 73 2.83 6.31 9.24
N THR A 74 2.61 5.03 9.43
CA THR A 74 1.99 4.13 8.45
C THR A 74 0.46 4.21 8.50
N ARG A 75 -0.17 4.47 7.36
CA ARG A 75 -1.62 4.55 7.19
C ARG A 75 -2.20 3.19 6.84
N VAL A 76 -3.53 3.04 6.95
CA VAL A 76 -4.26 1.82 6.51
C VAL A 76 -4.02 1.49 5.03
N SER A 77 -3.62 2.47 4.22
CA SER A 77 -3.20 2.28 2.82
C SER A 77 -1.79 1.72 2.66
N GLY A 78 -1.09 1.40 3.75
CA GLY A 78 0.32 1.03 3.76
C GLY A 78 1.27 2.19 3.44
N SER A 79 0.73 3.37 3.13
CA SER A 79 1.57 4.54 2.90
C SER A 79 2.21 5.01 4.20
N SER A 80 3.47 5.44 4.12
CA SER A 80 4.20 5.90 5.29
C SER A 80 4.68 7.33 5.12
N ARG A 81 4.51 8.14 6.18
CA ARG A 81 4.97 9.53 6.24
C ARG A 81 5.73 9.80 7.55
N PRO A 82 6.99 10.23 7.50
CA PRO A 82 7.73 10.61 8.70
C PRO A 82 7.16 11.88 9.35
N VAL A 83 7.04 11.85 10.68
CA VAL A 83 6.89 13.02 11.53
C VAL A 83 8.16 13.24 12.34
N LYS A 84 8.39 14.48 12.82
CA LYS A 84 9.60 14.82 13.59
C LYS A 84 9.25 15.35 14.98
N PRO A 85 8.68 14.52 15.87
CA PRO A 85 8.43 14.90 17.25
C PRO A 85 9.74 15.28 17.95
N ARG A 86 9.69 16.21 18.91
CA ARG A 86 10.83 16.64 19.71
C ARG A 86 11.35 15.56 20.65
N ARG A 87 10.48 14.63 21.09
CA ARG A 87 10.84 13.48 21.91
C ARG A 87 10.37 12.22 21.20
N ALA A 88 11.18 11.73 20.26
CA ALA A 88 10.76 10.68 19.33
C ALA A 88 10.45 9.35 20.03
N ALA A 89 11.29 8.93 20.97
CA ALA A 89 11.05 7.72 21.76
C ALA A 89 9.73 7.78 22.55
N GLU A 90 9.41 8.92 23.16
CA GLU A 90 8.17 9.10 23.94
C GLU A 90 6.94 9.09 23.04
N PHE A 91 7.00 9.78 21.90
CA PHE A 91 5.91 9.78 20.93
C PHE A 91 5.65 8.38 20.35
N ALA A 92 6.71 7.67 19.94
CA ALA A 92 6.59 6.31 19.41
C ALA A 92 6.02 5.33 20.44
N ARG A 93 6.46 5.42 21.71
CA ARG A 93 5.91 4.62 22.80
C ARG A 93 4.42 4.91 23.03
N ALA A 94 4.04 6.19 23.15
CA ALA A 94 2.66 6.58 23.38
C ALA A 94 1.72 6.12 22.24
N LEU A 95 2.18 6.23 20.99
CA LEU A 95 1.44 5.75 19.82
C LEU A 95 1.41 4.22 19.75
N GLY A 96 2.49 3.53 20.09
CA GLY A 96 2.55 2.07 20.14
C GLY A 96 1.59 1.48 21.17
N GLU A 97 1.57 2.04 22.38
CA GLU A 97 0.61 1.66 23.42
C GLU A 97 -0.84 1.93 23.01
N LEU A 98 -1.09 3.07 22.36
CA LEU A 98 -2.41 3.38 21.80
C LEU A 98 -2.80 2.36 20.73
N ALA A 99 -1.87 2.02 19.83
CA ALA A 99 -2.10 1.06 18.76
C ALA A 99 -2.47 -0.33 19.33
N VAL A 100 -1.73 -0.83 20.32
CA VAL A 100 -2.04 -2.10 21.00
C VAL A 100 -3.45 -2.09 21.60
N ARG A 101 -3.84 -1.01 22.29
CA ARG A 101 -5.19 -0.90 22.87
C ARG A 101 -6.28 -0.92 21.80
N HIS A 102 -6.11 -0.14 20.73
CA HIS A 102 -7.09 -0.08 19.63
C HIS A 102 -7.15 -1.35 18.79
N SER A 103 -6.07 -2.13 18.76
CA SER A 103 -6.01 -3.43 18.09
C SER A 103 -6.54 -4.59 18.94
N GLY A 104 -7.14 -4.33 20.10
CA GLY A 104 -7.74 -5.37 20.95
C GLY A 104 -6.76 -6.04 21.92
N GLY A 105 -5.63 -5.41 22.21
CA GLY A 105 -4.63 -5.91 23.15
C GLY A 105 -3.54 -6.77 22.50
N PRO A 106 -2.52 -7.17 23.29
CA PRO A 106 -1.31 -7.81 22.76
C PRO A 106 -1.56 -9.23 22.23
N GLU A 107 -2.50 -9.99 22.81
CA GLU A 107 -2.86 -11.33 22.32
C GLU A 107 -3.47 -11.26 20.91
N THR A 108 -4.49 -10.40 20.71
CA THR A 108 -5.11 -10.16 19.41
C THR A 108 -4.08 -9.75 18.35
N VAL A 109 -3.14 -8.86 18.70
CA VAL A 109 -2.08 -8.44 17.78
C VAL A 109 -1.19 -9.61 17.38
N ARG A 110 -0.81 -10.48 18.34
CA ARG A 110 0.02 -11.66 18.07
C ARG A 110 -0.70 -12.67 17.19
N GLU A 111 -1.98 -12.97 17.46
CA GLU A 111 -2.79 -13.86 16.61
C GLU A 111 -2.86 -13.36 15.16
N GLN A 112 -3.07 -12.07 14.96
CA GLN A 112 -3.10 -11.47 13.63
C GLN A 112 -1.72 -11.45 12.96
N ALA A 113 -0.65 -11.26 13.73
CA ALA A 113 0.72 -11.33 13.24
C ALA A 113 1.10 -12.76 12.81
N ASP A 114 0.72 -13.77 13.59
CA ASP A 114 0.94 -15.19 13.28
C ASP A 114 0.18 -15.59 12.01
N HIS A 115 -1.06 -15.14 11.86
CA HIS A 115 -1.83 -15.36 10.64
C HIS A 115 -1.21 -14.66 9.42
N ALA A 116 -0.74 -13.42 9.58
CA ALA A 116 -0.02 -12.69 8.53
C ALA A 116 1.29 -13.37 8.12
N LEU A 117 2.01 -13.97 9.08
CA LEU A 117 3.22 -14.75 8.84
C LEU A 117 2.91 -16.05 8.10
N MET A 118 1.86 -16.76 8.49
CA MET A 118 1.41 -17.99 7.82
C MET A 118 1.10 -17.77 6.35
N LEU A 119 0.45 -16.65 6.03
CA LEU A 119 0.11 -16.26 4.66
C LEU A 119 1.30 -15.66 3.89
N ASP A 120 2.42 -15.33 4.53
CA ASP A 120 3.43 -14.41 3.99
C ASP A 120 2.76 -13.17 3.39
N VAL A 121 2.00 -12.43 4.21
CA VAL A 121 1.39 -11.14 3.83
C VAL A 121 1.58 -10.16 4.98
N PRO A 122 2.57 -9.25 4.93
CA PRO A 122 2.87 -8.32 6.02
C PRO A 122 1.69 -7.45 6.44
N LEU A 123 1.53 -7.22 7.74
CA LEU A 123 0.42 -6.41 8.30
C LEU A 123 0.40 -4.96 7.79
N TRP A 124 1.55 -4.41 7.42
CA TRP A 124 1.65 -3.03 6.96
C TRP A 124 1.02 -2.77 5.58
N ILE A 125 0.82 -3.81 4.77
CA ILE A 125 0.24 -3.69 3.42
C ILE A 125 -1.26 -3.42 3.50
N ALA A 126 -1.78 -2.53 2.65
CA ALA A 126 -3.19 -2.20 2.58
C ALA A 126 -4.04 -3.42 2.25
N ARG A 127 -5.02 -3.77 3.09
CA ARG A 127 -5.98 -4.86 2.87
C ARG A 127 -7.35 -4.29 2.55
N ARG A 128 -8.03 -4.89 1.56
CA ARG A 128 -9.42 -4.58 1.20
C ARG A 128 -10.17 -5.89 1.01
N ALA A 129 -11.41 -5.93 1.46
CA ALA A 129 -12.31 -7.04 1.21
C ALA A 129 -13.25 -6.69 0.05
N ALA A 130 -13.52 -7.66 -0.80
CA ALA A 130 -14.56 -7.61 -1.82
C ALA A 130 -15.46 -8.84 -1.69
N SER A 131 -16.69 -8.76 -2.19
CA SER A 131 -17.58 -9.91 -2.24
C SER A 131 -17.12 -10.88 -3.32
N GLY A 132 -16.97 -12.15 -2.99
CA GLY A 132 -16.79 -13.25 -3.93
C GLY A 132 -17.95 -14.26 -3.84
N PRO A 133 -18.03 -15.20 -4.80
CA PRO A 133 -19.10 -16.19 -4.84
C PRO A 133 -19.09 -17.15 -3.64
N ALA A 134 -17.93 -17.34 -3.01
CA ALA A 134 -17.70 -18.26 -1.89
C ALA A 134 -17.40 -17.52 -0.57
N GLY A 135 -17.77 -16.24 -0.48
CA GLY A 135 -17.46 -15.37 0.64
C GLY A 135 -16.46 -14.26 0.29
N PRO A 136 -15.95 -13.52 1.29
CA PRO A 136 -15.08 -12.38 1.05
C PRO A 136 -13.74 -12.77 0.41
N VAL A 137 -13.34 -12.02 -0.63
CA VAL A 137 -12.00 -12.05 -1.22
C VAL A 137 -11.18 -10.91 -0.61
N THR A 138 -10.06 -11.24 0.01
CA THR A 138 -9.13 -10.25 0.54
C THR A 138 -8.06 -9.94 -0.49
N VAL A 139 -7.83 -8.65 -0.74
CA VAL A 139 -6.81 -8.12 -1.64
C VAL A 139 -5.85 -7.25 -0.82
N ALA A 140 -4.59 -7.67 -0.75
CA ALA A 140 -3.51 -6.84 -0.24
C ALA A 140 -2.63 -6.32 -1.39
N VAL A 141 -2.32 -5.02 -1.40
CA VAL A 141 -1.46 -4.43 -2.44
C VAL A 141 -0.50 -3.39 -1.88
N ASP A 142 0.74 -3.46 -2.32
CA ASP A 142 1.68 -2.36 -2.31
C ASP A 142 2.24 -2.17 -3.72
N ARG A 143 1.83 -1.08 -4.37
CA ARG A 143 2.23 -0.84 -5.76
C ARG A 143 3.70 -0.50 -5.86
N LEU A 144 4.28 0.15 -4.86
CA LEU A 144 5.66 0.61 -4.93
C LEU A 144 6.65 -0.56 -4.91
N SER A 145 6.40 -1.61 -4.13
CA SER A 145 7.17 -2.86 -4.16
C SER A 145 6.69 -3.89 -5.18
N ALA A 146 5.68 -3.57 -5.99
CA ALA A 146 5.01 -4.50 -6.91
C ALA A 146 4.60 -5.81 -6.21
N ARG A 147 3.95 -5.67 -5.05
CA ARG A 147 3.40 -6.78 -4.26
C ARG A 147 1.88 -6.78 -4.31
N VAL A 148 1.31 -7.90 -4.71
CA VAL A 148 -0.13 -8.16 -4.64
C VAL A 148 -0.34 -9.54 -4.04
N ASP A 149 -1.27 -9.65 -3.11
CA ASP A 149 -1.65 -10.90 -2.47
C ASP A 149 -3.19 -10.96 -2.46
N VAL A 150 -3.76 -12.04 -3.00
CA VAL A 150 -5.22 -12.23 -3.08
C VAL A 150 -5.61 -13.61 -2.62
N TRP A 151 -6.54 -13.70 -1.68
CA TRP A 151 -7.03 -14.97 -1.13
C TRP A 151 -8.49 -14.88 -0.71
N ALA A 152 -9.11 -16.03 -0.53
CA ALA A 152 -10.43 -16.19 0.10
C ALA A 152 -10.41 -17.42 1.00
N GLU A 153 -11.38 -17.58 1.89
CA GLU A 153 -11.42 -18.71 2.84
C GLU A 153 -11.37 -20.09 2.13
N GLN A 154 -12.00 -20.19 0.96
CA GLN A 154 -12.13 -21.42 0.18
C GLN A 154 -11.26 -21.40 -1.09
N ALA A 155 -10.27 -20.50 -1.17
CA ALA A 155 -9.32 -20.47 -2.29
C ALA A 155 -7.89 -20.26 -1.79
N TRP A 156 -6.96 -20.87 -2.52
CA TRP A 156 -5.55 -20.68 -2.28
C TRP A 156 -5.12 -19.24 -2.54
N LEU A 157 -4.05 -18.85 -1.83
CA LEU A 157 -3.42 -17.55 -1.95
C LEU A 157 -2.69 -17.44 -3.30
N LEU A 158 -3.10 -16.45 -4.09
CA LEU A 158 -2.41 -16.04 -5.30
C LEU A 158 -1.55 -14.82 -4.97
N GLN A 159 -0.24 -14.95 -5.17
CA GLN A 159 0.75 -13.93 -4.84
C GLN A 159 1.42 -13.45 -6.12
N LEU A 160 1.63 -12.16 -6.22
CA LEU A 160 2.42 -11.51 -7.25
C LEU A 160 3.52 -10.72 -6.56
N ARG A 161 4.74 -10.88 -7.07
CA ARG A 161 5.95 -10.19 -6.61
C ARG A 161 6.68 -9.58 -7.80
N ALA A 162 7.46 -8.54 -7.54
CA ALA A 162 8.54 -8.18 -8.46
C ALA A 162 9.47 -9.38 -8.66
N GLY A 163 9.79 -9.68 -9.92
CA GLY A 163 10.89 -10.56 -10.28
C GLY A 163 12.24 -9.85 -10.13
N GLU A 164 13.30 -10.58 -10.44
CA GLU A 164 14.69 -10.09 -10.33
C GLU A 164 15.03 -9.05 -11.40
N LEU A 165 14.31 -9.06 -12.52
CA LEU A 165 14.53 -8.14 -13.62
C LEU A 165 13.81 -6.79 -13.37
N PRO A 166 14.41 -5.66 -13.78
CA PRO A 166 13.70 -4.39 -13.89
C PRO A 166 12.45 -4.55 -14.78
N LEU A 167 11.40 -3.76 -14.54
CA LEU A 167 10.15 -3.83 -15.32
C LEU A 167 10.47 -3.32 -16.72
N ALA A 168 10.57 -4.26 -17.67
CA ALA A 168 10.84 -3.93 -19.05
C ALA A 168 9.58 -3.28 -19.66
N PRO A 169 9.69 -2.10 -20.29
CA PRO A 169 8.53 -1.44 -20.91
C PRO A 169 7.86 -2.28 -22.01
N SER A 170 8.64 -3.13 -22.71
CA SER A 170 8.17 -3.93 -23.85
C SER A 170 7.39 -5.18 -23.44
N ASP A 171 7.78 -5.81 -22.31
CA ASP A 171 7.07 -6.94 -21.73
C ASP A 171 7.22 -6.91 -20.22
N PRO A 172 6.35 -6.17 -19.54
CA PRO A 172 6.47 -5.95 -18.11
C PRO A 172 6.07 -7.20 -17.30
N THR A 173 5.49 -8.23 -17.94
CA THR A 173 5.14 -9.48 -17.26
C THR A 173 6.35 -10.35 -16.93
N ARG A 174 7.43 -10.26 -17.73
CA ARG A 174 8.71 -10.97 -17.47
C ARG A 174 9.39 -10.57 -16.16
N SER A 175 9.05 -9.41 -15.66
CA SER A 175 9.61 -8.83 -14.45
C SER A 175 8.70 -9.05 -13.24
N LEU A 176 7.68 -9.91 -13.38
CA LEU A 176 6.76 -10.29 -12.32
C LEU A 176 6.79 -11.80 -12.14
N ARG A 177 6.64 -12.23 -10.89
CA ARG A 177 6.49 -13.65 -10.53
C ARG A 177 5.12 -13.81 -9.89
N ILE A 178 4.33 -14.76 -10.40
CA ILE A 178 3.07 -15.15 -9.78
C ILE A 178 3.19 -16.56 -9.23
N THR A 179 2.66 -16.77 -8.04
CA THR A 179 2.56 -18.08 -7.39
C THR A 179 1.16 -18.31 -6.85
N LEU A 180 0.63 -19.51 -7.03
CA LEU A 180 -0.58 -20.02 -6.39
C LEU A 180 -0.16 -21.07 -5.37
N ASP A 181 -0.36 -20.80 -4.09
CA ASP A 181 0.14 -21.66 -2.99
C ASP A 181 1.60 -22.13 -3.20
N ARG A 182 2.49 -21.16 -3.48
CA ARG A 182 3.92 -21.36 -3.77
C ARG A 182 4.26 -22.08 -5.08
N GLN A 183 3.27 -22.57 -5.83
CA GLN A 183 3.50 -23.11 -7.17
C GLN A 183 3.55 -21.98 -8.20
N PRO A 184 4.54 -21.98 -9.12
CA PRO A 184 4.65 -20.93 -10.12
C PRO A 184 3.44 -20.95 -11.08
N VAL A 185 2.94 -19.75 -11.38
CA VAL A 185 1.90 -19.53 -12.38
C VAL A 185 2.50 -18.65 -13.47
N GLU A 186 2.31 -19.05 -14.71
CA GLU A 186 2.81 -18.30 -15.85
C GLU A 186 1.95 -17.06 -16.10
N LEU A 187 2.62 -15.94 -16.36
CA LEU A 187 1.99 -14.67 -16.67
C LEU A 187 2.64 -14.12 -17.93
N PHE A 188 1.83 -13.85 -18.95
CA PHE A 188 2.32 -13.26 -20.19
C PHE A 188 1.26 -12.41 -20.88
N LEU A 189 1.72 -11.48 -21.70
CA LEU A 189 0.86 -10.75 -22.63
C LEU A 189 0.77 -11.53 -23.93
N ARG A 190 -0.43 -11.86 -24.38
CA ARG A 190 -0.62 -12.50 -25.69
C ARG A 190 -0.62 -11.42 -26.77
N GLU A 191 0.32 -11.53 -27.69
CA GLU A 191 0.46 -10.59 -28.81
C GLU A 191 -0.75 -10.71 -29.77
N ARG A 192 -1.62 -9.70 -29.69
CA ARG A 192 -2.34 -9.17 -30.85
C ARG A 192 -2.01 -7.70 -30.88
N TYR A 193 -1.70 -7.13 -32.04
CA TYR A 193 -1.45 -5.69 -32.09
C TYR A 193 -2.79 -4.94 -32.02
N PRO A 194 -3.01 -4.06 -31.02
CA PRO A 194 -2.22 -3.81 -29.79
C PRO A 194 -2.60 -4.77 -28.63
N PRO A 195 -1.68 -5.07 -27.68
CA PRO A 195 -1.84 -6.18 -26.71
C PRO A 195 -3.07 -5.96 -25.82
N HIS A 196 -4.03 -6.88 -25.88
CA HIS A 196 -5.32 -6.77 -25.20
C HIS A 196 -5.64 -7.96 -24.29
N GLU A 197 -4.73 -8.93 -24.18
CA GLU A 197 -4.96 -10.15 -23.42
C GLU A 197 -3.82 -10.35 -22.43
N VAL A 198 -4.15 -10.26 -21.15
CA VAL A 198 -3.26 -10.71 -20.07
C VAL A 198 -3.64 -12.15 -19.79
N VAL A 199 -2.68 -13.05 -19.92
CA VAL A 199 -2.90 -14.48 -19.73
C VAL A 199 -2.21 -14.90 -18.43
N LEU A 200 -2.99 -15.56 -17.58
CA LEU A 200 -2.52 -16.24 -16.39
C LEU A 200 -2.74 -17.74 -16.61
N ARG A 201 -1.67 -18.53 -16.60
CA ARG A 201 -1.72 -19.96 -16.96
C ARG A 201 -1.05 -20.82 -15.91
N MET A 202 -1.75 -21.88 -15.51
CA MET A 202 -1.21 -22.98 -14.71
C MET A 202 -1.51 -24.31 -15.38
N VAL A 203 -0.97 -25.40 -14.84
CA VAL A 203 -1.24 -26.74 -15.37
C VAL A 203 -2.75 -27.00 -15.35
N GLY A 204 -3.33 -27.20 -16.53
CA GLY A 204 -4.75 -27.52 -16.71
C GLY A 204 -5.73 -26.35 -16.60
N GLN A 205 -5.27 -25.09 -16.37
CA GLN A 205 -6.16 -23.93 -16.30
C GLN A 205 -5.52 -22.68 -16.92
N GLU A 206 -6.33 -21.93 -17.68
CA GLU A 206 -5.92 -20.66 -18.30
C GLU A 206 -6.99 -19.60 -18.06
N TRP A 207 -6.60 -18.47 -17.48
CA TRP A 207 -7.40 -17.26 -17.38
C TRP A 207 -6.91 -16.19 -18.35
N ILE A 208 -7.84 -15.56 -19.06
CA ILE A 208 -7.54 -14.51 -20.03
C ILE A 208 -8.34 -13.25 -19.68
N LEU A 209 -7.64 -12.19 -19.26
CA LEU A 209 -8.23 -10.87 -19.10
C LEU A 209 -8.24 -10.15 -20.44
N ARG A 210 -9.44 -9.93 -20.97
CA ARG A 210 -9.64 -9.32 -22.29
C ARG A 210 -10.45 -8.03 -22.20
N ARG A 211 -10.07 -7.02 -22.97
CA ARG A 211 -10.84 -5.77 -23.10
C ARG A 211 -12.26 -6.06 -23.62
N ARG A 212 -13.27 -5.50 -22.94
CA ARG A 212 -14.68 -5.48 -23.39
C ARG A 212 -15.07 -4.13 -23.99
N GLY A 213 -14.55 -3.05 -23.43
CA GLY A 213 -14.79 -1.67 -23.87
C GLY A 213 -13.93 -0.69 -23.10
N THR A 214 -14.28 0.60 -23.09
CA THR A 214 -13.45 1.64 -22.46
C THR A 214 -13.27 1.48 -20.96
N TYR A 215 -14.33 1.09 -20.26
CA TYR A 215 -14.36 1.06 -18.80
C TYR A 215 -14.33 -0.34 -18.19
N GLY A 216 -14.24 -1.38 -19.02
CA GLY A 216 -14.40 -2.75 -18.55
C GLY A 216 -13.64 -3.79 -19.36
N SER A 217 -13.34 -4.88 -18.68
CA SER A 217 -12.73 -6.09 -19.22
C SER A 217 -13.57 -7.30 -18.81
N ARG A 218 -13.37 -8.42 -19.49
CA ARG A 218 -13.94 -9.72 -19.14
C ARG A 218 -12.80 -10.67 -18.79
N LEU A 219 -13.04 -11.52 -17.82
CA LEU A 219 -12.17 -12.65 -17.53
C LEU A 219 -12.77 -13.89 -18.17
N LEU A 220 -11.97 -14.56 -18.98
CA LEU A 220 -12.32 -15.83 -19.60
C LEU A 220 -11.56 -16.96 -18.93
N ARG A 221 -12.19 -18.13 -18.75
CA ARG A 221 -11.52 -19.40 -18.46
C ARG A 221 -11.95 -20.40 -19.52
N GLU A 222 -10.98 -21.00 -20.22
CA GLU A 222 -11.26 -21.97 -21.30
C GLU A 222 -12.24 -21.43 -22.35
N GLY A 223 -12.14 -20.14 -22.67
CA GLY A 223 -13.02 -19.45 -23.63
C GLY A 223 -14.39 -19.00 -23.09
N HIS A 224 -14.77 -19.40 -21.87
CA HIS A 224 -16.03 -19.02 -21.23
C HIS A 224 -15.85 -17.78 -20.35
N GLU A 225 -16.78 -16.84 -20.40
CA GLU A 225 -16.75 -15.66 -19.54
C GLU A 225 -17.17 -15.99 -18.11
N ILE A 226 -16.20 -15.91 -17.19
CA ILE A 226 -16.40 -16.22 -15.77
C ILE A 226 -16.57 -14.98 -14.90
N ALA A 227 -16.16 -13.80 -15.39
CA ALA A 227 -16.38 -12.55 -14.68
C ALA A 227 -16.36 -11.33 -15.61
N GLU A 228 -17.16 -10.33 -15.27
CA GLU A 228 -17.06 -8.96 -15.81
C GLU A 228 -16.36 -8.06 -14.78
N ILE A 229 -15.40 -7.25 -15.24
CA ILE A 229 -14.58 -6.37 -14.40
C ILE A 229 -14.74 -4.94 -14.90
N VAL A 230 -15.17 -4.04 -14.02
CA VAL A 230 -15.47 -2.63 -14.36
C VAL A 230 -14.69 -1.68 -13.46
N LYS A 231 -14.20 -0.58 -14.04
CA LYS A 231 -13.58 0.50 -13.27
C LYS A 231 -14.59 1.11 -12.29
N PRO A 232 -14.21 1.42 -11.04
CA PRO A 232 -15.10 2.08 -10.09
C PRO A 232 -15.62 3.40 -10.65
N ARG A 233 -16.94 3.58 -10.68
CA ARG A 233 -17.55 4.81 -11.22
C ARG A 233 -17.62 5.94 -10.21
N LYS A 234 -17.67 5.60 -8.92
CA LYS A 234 -17.80 6.55 -7.81
C LYS A 234 -16.75 6.26 -6.75
N PHE A 235 -16.16 7.31 -6.20
CA PHE A 235 -15.29 7.25 -5.04
C PHE A 235 -16.11 7.69 -3.82
N PRO A 236 -16.41 6.78 -2.88
CA PRO A 236 -17.10 7.15 -1.65
C PRO A 236 -16.33 8.26 -0.94
N SER A 237 -17.01 9.34 -0.56
CA SER A 237 -16.40 10.40 0.23
C SER A 237 -16.02 9.86 1.62
N GLY A 238 -14.89 10.34 2.15
CA GLY A 238 -14.42 9.97 3.49
C GLY A 238 -13.74 8.60 3.59
N GLN A 239 -13.64 7.80 2.51
CA GLN A 239 -12.83 6.58 2.55
C GLN A 239 -11.34 6.87 2.41
N VAL A 240 -10.53 6.17 3.23
CA VAL A 240 -9.06 6.28 3.21
C VAL A 240 -8.45 5.50 2.05
N LEU A 241 -9.06 4.37 1.70
CA LEU A 241 -8.59 3.48 0.63
C LEU A 241 -9.32 3.78 -0.68
N LEU A 242 -8.62 3.62 -1.80
CA LEU A 242 -9.25 3.59 -3.10
C LEU A 242 -10.04 2.28 -3.27
N PRO A 243 -11.23 2.31 -3.90
CA PRO A 243 -12.03 1.12 -4.17
C PRO A 243 -11.27 0.13 -5.07
N LEU A 244 -11.60 -1.15 -4.92
CA LEU A 244 -11.25 -2.19 -5.89
C LEU A 244 -12.17 -2.07 -7.13
N ALA A 245 -11.79 -2.70 -8.24
CA ALA A 245 -12.67 -2.84 -9.39
C ALA A 245 -13.99 -3.53 -8.98
N GLU A 246 -15.09 -3.15 -9.63
CA GLU A 246 -16.38 -3.83 -9.48
C GLU A 246 -16.29 -5.14 -10.31
N ILE A 247 -16.52 -6.29 -9.66
CA ILE A 247 -16.45 -7.60 -10.32
C ILE A 247 -17.79 -8.31 -10.19
N SER A 248 -18.39 -8.65 -11.32
CA SER A 248 -19.57 -9.52 -11.40
C SER A 248 -19.11 -10.93 -11.76
N HIS A 249 -19.25 -11.87 -10.82
CA HIS A 249 -18.87 -13.28 -11.04
C HIS A 249 -20.01 -14.05 -11.72
N HIS A 250 -19.67 -14.84 -12.73
CA HIS A 250 -20.59 -15.76 -13.44
C HIS A 250 -20.32 -17.23 -13.10
N THR A 251 -19.48 -17.47 -12.11
CA THR A 251 -18.99 -18.77 -11.65
C THR A 251 -19.05 -18.80 -10.12
N SER A 252 -19.21 -20.00 -9.56
CA SER A 252 -19.11 -20.23 -8.11
C SER A 252 -17.69 -20.57 -7.65
N GLU A 253 -16.75 -20.75 -8.59
CA GLU A 253 -15.40 -21.21 -8.30
C GLU A 253 -14.59 -20.12 -7.56
N PRO A 254 -14.13 -20.37 -6.32
CA PRO A 254 -13.41 -19.39 -5.50
C PRO A 254 -12.11 -18.89 -6.17
N LEU A 255 -11.40 -19.78 -6.87
CA LEU A 255 -10.14 -19.46 -7.54
C LEU A 255 -10.33 -18.47 -8.69
N ASP A 256 -11.46 -18.54 -9.41
CA ASP A 256 -11.78 -17.59 -10.48
C ASP A 256 -11.96 -16.18 -9.93
N ALA A 257 -12.54 -16.05 -8.73
CA ALA A 257 -12.69 -14.77 -8.06
C ALA A 257 -11.34 -14.18 -7.61
N VAL A 258 -10.47 -15.03 -7.06
CA VAL A 258 -9.09 -14.65 -6.70
C VAL A 258 -8.30 -14.21 -7.93
N ALA A 259 -8.37 -14.96 -9.03
CA ALA A 259 -7.73 -14.60 -10.29
C ALA A 259 -8.25 -13.26 -10.86
N ALA A 260 -9.57 -13.05 -10.82
CA ALA A 260 -10.19 -11.80 -11.27
C ALA A 260 -9.68 -10.58 -10.47
N HIS A 261 -9.66 -10.69 -9.15
CA HIS A 261 -9.16 -9.60 -8.28
C HIS A 261 -7.66 -9.36 -8.46
N MET A 262 -6.85 -10.41 -8.58
CA MET A 262 -5.41 -10.30 -8.84
C MET A 262 -5.14 -9.56 -10.15
N LEU A 263 -5.79 -9.96 -11.23
CA LEU A 263 -5.62 -9.33 -12.54
C LEU A 263 -6.13 -7.89 -12.53
N ALA A 264 -7.28 -7.64 -11.90
CA ALA A 264 -7.88 -6.30 -11.84
C ALA A 264 -7.07 -5.27 -11.03
N VAL A 265 -6.38 -5.70 -9.97
CA VAL A 265 -5.53 -4.80 -9.18
C VAL A 265 -4.15 -4.61 -9.81
N SER A 266 -3.64 -5.60 -10.54
CA SER A 266 -2.29 -5.60 -11.12
C SER A 266 -2.21 -4.96 -12.50
N PHE A 267 -3.28 -5.09 -13.30
CA PHE A 267 -3.34 -4.63 -14.69
C PHE A 267 -4.48 -3.63 -14.90
N GLY A 268 -4.29 -2.76 -15.88
CA GLY A 268 -5.32 -1.84 -16.34
C GLY A 268 -6.53 -2.59 -16.88
N ILE A 269 -7.68 -1.91 -16.87
CA ILE A 269 -8.98 -2.43 -17.28
C ILE A 269 -9.49 -1.60 -18.45
N GLY A 270 -10.19 -2.22 -19.39
CA GLY A 270 -10.75 -1.54 -20.56
C GLY A 270 -9.69 -1.03 -21.52
N ASP A 271 -9.66 0.28 -21.82
CA ASP A 271 -8.70 0.85 -22.78
C ASP A 271 -7.24 0.78 -22.30
N THR A 272 -7.01 0.54 -21.01
CA THR A 272 -5.69 0.32 -20.43
C THR A 272 -5.40 -1.17 -20.18
N ASN A 273 -6.17 -2.09 -20.75
CA ASN A 273 -5.96 -3.54 -20.56
C ASN A 273 -4.52 -3.94 -20.90
N GLY A 274 -3.87 -4.67 -19.99
CA GLY A 274 -2.47 -5.07 -20.13
C GLY A 274 -1.43 -4.07 -19.61
N VAL A 275 -1.82 -2.82 -19.33
CA VAL A 275 -0.92 -1.85 -18.69
C VAL A 275 -0.70 -2.24 -17.23
N ILE A 276 0.55 -2.37 -16.79
CA ILE A 276 0.87 -2.71 -15.40
C ILE A 276 0.60 -1.52 -14.48
N ARG A 277 0.00 -1.79 -13.32
CA ARG A 277 -0.39 -0.80 -12.30
C ARG A 277 0.52 -0.79 -11.07
N LEU A 278 1.69 -1.39 -11.21
CA LEU A 278 2.71 -1.58 -10.20
C LEU A 278 3.96 -0.75 -10.55
N GLY A 279 4.72 -0.35 -9.54
CA GLY A 279 5.85 0.55 -9.66
C GLY A 279 7.03 -0.08 -10.42
N ALA A 280 7.57 0.66 -11.39
CA ALA A 280 8.67 0.24 -12.25
C ALA A 280 10.08 0.56 -11.72
N ASP A 281 10.19 1.20 -10.56
CA ASP A 281 11.44 1.86 -10.16
C ASP A 281 12.52 0.91 -9.62
N ASP A 282 13.79 1.32 -9.67
CA ASP A 282 14.96 0.61 -9.06
C ASP A 282 14.89 0.59 -7.52
N GLU A 283 13.89 1.27 -6.98
CA GLU A 283 13.56 1.39 -5.56
C GLU A 283 13.04 0.08 -4.92
N ARG A 284 12.88 -0.98 -5.71
CA ARG A 284 12.36 -2.32 -5.37
C ARG A 284 13.07 -3.08 -4.25
N ARG A 285 14.23 -2.60 -3.77
CA ARG A 285 14.88 -3.18 -2.59
C ARG A 285 14.11 -2.75 -1.33
N VAL A 286 12.97 -3.43 -1.13
CA VAL A 286 12.17 -3.46 0.10
C VAL A 286 13.09 -3.74 1.29
N SER A 287 12.75 -3.17 2.46
CA SER A 287 13.44 -3.33 3.75
C SER A 287 14.86 -2.75 3.90
N SER A 288 15.37 -1.93 2.98
CA SER A 288 16.62 -1.23 3.26
C SER A 288 16.47 -0.29 4.47
N PRO A 289 17.35 -0.36 5.50
CA PRO A 289 17.33 0.57 6.64
C PRO A 289 17.36 2.04 6.20
N LYS A 290 17.93 2.32 5.03
CA LYS A 290 18.00 3.66 4.41
C LYS A 290 16.63 4.24 4.03
N ARG A 291 15.58 3.42 3.97
CA ARG A 291 14.21 3.83 3.61
C ARG A 291 13.27 3.98 4.80
N TRP A 292 13.67 3.51 5.99
CA TRP A 292 12.81 3.50 7.17
C TRP A 292 12.18 4.87 7.45
N GLY A 293 12.98 5.93 7.46
CA GLY A 293 12.54 7.31 7.70
C GLY A 293 12.05 8.07 6.45
N LYS A 294 11.94 7.41 5.29
CA LYS A 294 11.49 8.04 4.04
C LYS A 294 9.98 7.88 3.85
N ARG A 295 9.41 8.69 2.95
CA ARG A 295 8.04 8.52 2.52
C ARG A 295 7.88 7.21 1.73
N TRP A 296 6.71 6.60 1.83
CA TRP A 296 6.34 5.41 1.07
C TRP A 296 4.95 5.57 0.46
N PRO A 297 4.81 6.12 -0.76
CA PRO A 297 3.51 6.32 -1.40
C PRO A 297 3.05 5.05 -2.15
N THR A 298 2.05 4.34 -1.63
CA THR A 298 1.61 3.03 -2.18
C THR A 298 0.61 3.17 -3.34
N GLY A 299 -0.02 4.33 -3.52
CA GLY A 299 -1.07 4.53 -4.52
C GLY A 299 -2.37 3.79 -4.19
N ALA A 300 -2.53 3.30 -2.95
CA ALA A 300 -3.68 2.52 -2.51
C ALA A 300 -4.76 3.36 -1.82
N GLY A 301 -4.43 4.59 -1.41
CA GLY A 301 -5.36 5.47 -0.70
C GLY A 301 -5.68 6.79 -1.39
N THR A 302 -6.62 7.51 -0.78
CA THR A 302 -7.21 8.74 -1.33
C THR A 302 -6.40 9.99 -1.00
N CYS A 303 -5.55 9.94 0.04
CA CYS A 303 -4.84 11.10 0.55
C CYS A 303 -3.66 11.55 -0.34
N ARG A 304 -3.28 12.84 -0.25
CA ARG A 304 -2.15 13.40 -1.02
C ARG A 304 -0.80 12.74 -0.70
N GLY A 305 -0.63 12.18 0.49
CA GLY A 305 0.58 11.42 0.86
C GLY A 305 0.68 10.03 0.22
N ASP A 306 -0.40 9.59 -0.42
CA ASP A 306 -0.54 8.27 -1.05
C ASP A 306 -0.28 8.29 -2.55
N THR A 307 -0.16 9.46 -3.18
CA THR A 307 0.00 9.56 -4.63
C THR A 307 1.33 8.94 -5.04
N GLY A 308 1.28 7.69 -5.48
CA GLY A 308 2.41 6.89 -5.98
C GLY A 308 2.19 6.45 -7.43
N LEU A 309 3.15 5.69 -7.96
CA LEU A 309 3.12 5.13 -9.32
C LEU A 309 1.82 4.34 -9.56
N GLY A 310 1.23 4.51 -10.75
CA GLY A 310 -0.02 3.85 -11.16
C GLY A 310 -1.32 4.53 -10.70
N ALA A 311 -1.28 5.64 -9.96
CA ALA A 311 -2.49 6.39 -9.59
C ALA A 311 -2.95 7.42 -10.63
N SER A 312 -2.09 7.80 -11.58
CA SER A 312 -2.33 8.87 -12.58
C SER A 312 -2.57 8.36 -14.01
N LEU A 313 -2.08 7.15 -14.35
CA LEU A 313 -2.04 6.68 -15.75
C LEU A 313 -3.13 5.64 -16.09
N ASP A 314 -3.84 5.07 -15.12
CA ASP A 314 -4.82 3.99 -15.34
C ASP A 314 -6.27 4.48 -15.54
N GLY A 315 -6.49 5.79 -15.42
CA GLY A 315 -7.80 6.41 -15.50
C GLY A 315 -8.74 6.05 -14.35
N TRP A 316 -8.25 5.45 -13.25
CA TRP A 316 -9.06 5.25 -12.04
C TRP A 316 -9.36 6.58 -11.36
N ARG A 317 -8.45 7.55 -11.36
CA ARG A 317 -8.80 8.93 -10.99
C ARG A 317 -9.34 9.65 -12.23
N GLY A 318 -10.66 9.60 -12.40
CA GLY A 318 -11.36 10.34 -13.44
C GLY A 318 -11.19 11.85 -13.23
N GLY A 319 -10.49 12.52 -14.15
CA GLY A 319 -10.46 13.97 -14.23
C GLY A 319 -9.31 14.47 -15.09
N ARG A 320 -9.64 15.07 -16.24
CA ARG A 320 -8.76 16.03 -16.91
C ARG A 320 -8.43 17.13 -15.89
N GLY A 321 -7.24 17.06 -15.32
CA GLY A 321 -6.74 18.03 -14.36
C GLY A 321 -5.25 18.16 -14.56
N GLY A 322 -4.86 18.97 -15.54
CA GLY A 322 -3.51 19.52 -15.60
C GLY A 322 -3.24 20.22 -14.27
N GLY A 323 -2.23 19.75 -13.56
CA GLY A 323 -1.78 20.29 -12.29
C GLY A 323 -0.28 20.15 -12.24
N SER A 324 0.40 21.06 -12.92
CA SER A 324 1.84 21.26 -12.86
C SER A 324 2.35 21.31 -11.42
N GLY A 325 3.58 20.82 -11.28
CA GLY A 325 4.59 21.16 -10.28
C GLY A 325 4.14 21.95 -9.05
N GLY A 326 4.29 21.30 -7.90
CA GLY A 326 4.25 21.95 -6.61
C GLY A 326 5.10 21.17 -5.63
N ASP A 327 6.41 21.16 -5.89
CA ASP A 327 7.43 20.77 -4.92
C ASP A 327 7.22 21.58 -3.65
N ALA A 328 6.72 20.92 -2.60
CA ALA A 328 6.89 21.45 -1.26
C ALA A 328 8.33 21.15 -0.89
N SER A 329 9.18 22.13 -1.20
CA SER A 329 10.61 22.20 -0.95
C SER A 329 10.99 21.57 0.39
N ASP A 330 11.89 20.58 0.31
CA ASP A 330 12.76 20.19 1.41
C ASP A 330 13.71 21.36 1.69
N GLY A 331 13.35 22.19 2.66
CA GLY A 331 14.27 23.14 3.26
C GLY A 331 15.26 22.38 4.14
N GLY A 332 16.48 22.22 3.64
CA GLY A 332 17.61 21.74 4.41
C GLY A 332 18.03 22.79 5.44
N ASP A 333 18.06 22.39 6.72
CA ASP A 333 18.79 23.15 7.73
C ASP A 333 20.28 22.85 7.54
N GLY A 334 20.95 23.68 6.73
CA GLY A 334 22.40 23.72 6.62
C GLY A 334 22.98 24.48 7.81
N GLY A 335 23.45 23.75 8.81
CA GLY A 335 24.40 24.27 9.79
C GLY A 335 25.78 24.38 9.13
N GLY A 336 26.36 25.57 9.16
CA GLY A 336 27.73 25.82 8.73
C GLY A 336 28.33 26.92 9.60
N GLY A 337 29.16 26.53 10.55
CA GLY A 337 30.12 27.42 11.19
C GLY A 337 31.27 27.72 10.23
N GLY A 338 31.88 28.88 10.42
CA GLY A 338 33.07 29.30 9.69
C GLY A 338 33.61 30.58 10.31
N ASP A 339 34.63 30.43 11.14
CA ASP A 339 35.54 31.49 11.57
C ASP A 339 36.30 32.08 10.37
N GLY A 340 36.69 33.36 10.47
CA GLY A 340 37.93 33.87 9.87
C GLY A 340 37.84 35.05 8.88
N GLY A 341 38.25 36.24 9.35
CA GLY A 341 39.28 37.05 8.69
C GLY A 341 38.91 38.26 7.80
N GLY A 342 39.40 39.45 8.20
CA GLY A 342 39.74 40.63 7.38
C GLY A 342 38.61 41.68 7.22
N GLU A 343 38.77 42.98 7.50
CA GLU A 343 39.92 43.86 7.79
C GLU A 343 39.68 44.70 9.06
#